data_AF-A0A4Z2DI76-F1
#
_entry.id   AF-A0A4Z2DI76-F1
#
_cell.length_a   1.000
_cell.length_b   1.000
_cell.length_c   1.000
_cell.angle_alpha   90.00
_cell.angle_beta   90.00
_cell.angle_gamma   90.00
#
_symmetry.space_group_name_H-M   'P 1'
#
loop_
_entity.id
_entity.type
_entity.pdbx_description
1 polymer ?
#
loop_
_entity_poly.entity_id
_entity_poly.type
_entity_poly.pdbx_seq_one_letter_code
_entity_poly.pdbx_strand_id
1 'polypeptide(L)'
;MFVLSYIYESPSRNNSPIDWDVSYGDKTTANYAGLSTKYCNLIMKHLQMAPLTANKQKACTNVILSPRQILLIWEKRQSGTNTTSNIVGGNATIQINSTTTDILTSEQFSSAFITSYNTSNTSNDSILLYDIQAGSK
;
A
#
# COMPACT_ATOMS: atom_id res chain seq x y z
N MET A 1 -1.04 -13.07 -4.78
CA MET A 1 -0.04 -11.98 -4.91
C MET A 1 -0.13 -11.07 -3.68
N PHE A 2 0.86 -10.21 -3.46
CA PHE A 2 0.88 -9.27 -2.35
C PHE A 2 1.32 -7.87 -2.79
N VAL A 3 0.89 -6.87 -2.02
CA VAL A 3 1.41 -5.49 -2.08
C VAL A 3 1.77 -5.08 -0.67
N LEU A 4 2.96 -4.51 -0.51
CA LEU A 4 3.52 -4.05 0.74
C LEU A 4 3.99 -2.61 0.56
N SER A 5 3.67 -1.73 1.51
CA SER A 5 4.07 -0.32 1.42
C SER A 5 3.95 0.39 2.76
N TYR A 6 4.58 1.54 2.89
CA TYR A 6 4.23 2.54 3.90
C TYR A 6 2.97 3.31 3.47
N ILE A 7 2.11 3.67 4.43
CA ILE A 7 0.87 4.40 4.17
C ILE A 7 0.98 5.83 4.68
N TYR A 8 0.64 6.76 3.81
CA TYR A 8 0.72 8.20 4.02
C TYR A 8 -0.66 8.82 3.82
N GLU A 9 -0.96 9.92 4.51
CA GLU A 9 -2.19 10.67 4.29
C GLU A 9 -2.07 11.58 3.06
N SER A 10 -3.19 11.77 2.35
CA SER A 10 -3.32 12.74 1.26
C SER A 10 -4.65 13.49 1.35
N PRO A 11 -4.71 14.81 1.03
CA PRO A 11 -3.64 15.70 0.58
C PRO A 11 -3.22 16.64 1.72
N SER A 12 -2.65 16.12 2.82
CA SER A 12 -2.26 16.97 3.95
C SER A 12 -0.92 17.68 3.67
N ARG A 13 -0.90 18.64 2.74
CA ARG A 13 0.17 19.63 2.39
C ARG A 13 1.64 19.17 2.26
N ASN A 14 2.04 17.95 2.60
CA ASN A 14 3.43 17.50 2.67
C ASN A 14 3.60 15.97 2.53
N ASN A 15 2.53 15.22 2.22
CA ASN A 15 2.55 13.75 2.22
C ASN A 15 3.13 13.24 3.54
N SER A 16 2.39 13.42 4.63
CA SER A 16 2.82 13.01 5.97
C SER A 16 2.57 11.52 6.20
N PRO A 17 3.52 10.80 6.84
CA PRO A 17 3.30 9.42 7.21
C PRO A 17 2.18 9.32 8.25
N ILE A 18 1.40 8.24 8.20
CA ILE A 18 0.44 7.93 9.25
C ILE A 18 1.21 7.29 10.40
N ASP A 19 1.25 7.94 11.56
CA ASP A 19 1.85 7.38 12.76
C ASP A 19 1.13 6.09 13.18
N TRP A 20 1.91 5.12 13.64
CA TRP A 20 1.35 3.88 14.15
C TRP A 20 0.60 4.12 15.44
N ASP A 21 -0.65 3.66 15.46
CA ASP A 21 -1.48 3.55 16.64
C ASP A 21 -1.98 2.11 16.81
N VAL A 22 -2.17 1.67 18.05
CA VAL A 22 -2.60 0.30 18.37
C VAL A 22 -3.96 -0.05 17.79
N SER A 23 -4.84 0.93 17.54
CA SER A 23 -6.13 0.71 16.89
C SER A 23 -5.98 0.18 15.46
N TYR A 24 -4.90 0.52 14.74
CA TYR A 24 -4.61 -0.08 13.44
C TYR A 24 -4.14 -1.54 13.54
N GLY A 25 -3.79 -2.04 14.72
CA GLY A 25 -3.50 -3.46 14.93
C GLY A 25 -4.75 -4.31 15.22
N ASP A 26 -5.86 -3.67 15.59
CA ASP A 26 -7.10 -4.34 15.98
C ASP A 26 -8.16 -4.25 14.88
N LYS A 27 -8.47 -5.42 14.30
CA LYS A 27 -9.42 -5.58 13.19
C LYS A 27 -10.86 -5.18 13.51
N THR A 28 -11.19 -5.01 14.79
CA THR A 28 -12.53 -4.63 15.24
C THR A 28 -12.74 -3.12 15.29
N THR A 29 -11.67 -2.33 15.18
CA THR A 29 -11.76 -0.87 15.30
C THR A 29 -12.17 -0.19 14.00
N ALA A 30 -12.82 0.97 14.12
CA ALA A 30 -13.14 1.82 12.98
C ALA A 30 -11.89 2.34 12.25
N ASN A 31 -10.79 2.56 12.99
CA ASN A 31 -9.52 3.02 12.42
C ASN A 31 -8.90 1.96 11.50
N TYR A 32 -8.85 0.71 11.95
CA TYR A 32 -8.45 -0.41 11.10
C TYR A 32 -9.36 -0.52 9.88
N ALA A 33 -10.68 -0.59 10.08
CA ALA A 33 -11.63 -0.81 8.99
C ALA A 33 -11.56 0.30 7.93
N GLY A 34 -11.45 1.56 8.37
CA GLY A 34 -11.32 2.72 7.49
C GLY A 34 -10.01 2.68 6.69
N LEU A 35 -8.88 2.45 7.35
CA LEU A 35 -7.58 2.46 6.68
C LEU A 35 -7.37 1.24 5.77
N SER A 36 -7.79 0.05 6.21
CA SER A 36 -7.71 -1.17 5.39
C SER A 36 -8.55 -1.07 4.13
N THR A 37 -9.73 -0.44 4.22
CA THR A 37 -10.62 -0.21 3.06
C THR A 37 -9.98 0.76 2.08
N LYS A 38 -9.45 1.90 2.57
CA LYS A 38 -8.73 2.87 1.72
C LYS A 38 -7.54 2.21 1.02
N TYR A 39 -6.78 1.39 1.76
CA TYR A 39 -5.62 0.67 1.25
C TYR A 39 -6.00 -0.32 0.13
N CYS A 40 -6.99 -1.19 0.38
CA CYS A 40 -7.50 -2.09 -0.66
C CYS A 40 -8.04 -1.34 -1.88
N ASN A 41 -8.86 -0.30 -1.67
CA ASN A 41 -9.46 0.44 -2.78
C ASN A 41 -8.41 1.09 -3.67
N LEU A 42 -7.36 1.66 -3.07
CA LEU A 42 -6.26 2.24 -3.82
C LEU A 42 -5.53 1.16 -4.64
N ILE A 43 -5.18 0.03 -4.03
CA ILE A 43 -4.54 -1.07 -4.77
C ILE A 43 -5.43 -1.55 -5.93
N MET A 44 -6.72 -1.76 -5.67
CA MET A 44 -7.66 -2.23 -6.68
C MET A 44 -7.83 -1.23 -7.83
N LYS A 45 -7.88 0.07 -7.53
CA LYS A 45 -7.91 1.16 -8.54
C LYS A 45 -6.71 1.07 -9.49
N HIS A 46 -5.48 0.99 -8.97
CA HIS A 46 -4.29 0.89 -9.83
C HIS A 46 -4.21 -0.46 -10.56
N LEU A 47 -4.66 -1.55 -9.95
CA LEU A 47 -4.73 -2.84 -10.63
C LEU A 47 -5.76 -2.87 -11.77
N GLN A 48 -6.83 -2.06 -11.71
CA GLN A 48 -7.78 -1.90 -12.80
C GLN A 48 -7.18 -1.11 -13.97
N MET A 49 -6.31 -0.14 -13.68
CA MET A 49 -5.60 0.65 -14.69
C MET A 49 -4.40 -0.09 -15.30
N ALA A 50 -3.82 -1.03 -14.56
CA ALA A 50 -2.66 -1.79 -15.00
C ALA A 50 -2.99 -2.69 -16.22
N PRO A 51 -2.12 -2.73 -17.25
CA PRO A 51 -2.31 -3.54 -18.45
C PRO A 51 -1.97 -5.02 -18.18
N LEU A 52 -2.79 -5.67 -17.35
CA LEU A 52 -2.68 -7.09 -17.04
C LEU A 52 -3.53 -7.90 -18.03
N THR A 53 -2.94 -8.92 -18.65
CA THR A 53 -3.64 -9.82 -19.59
C THR A 53 -4.60 -10.78 -18.88
N ALA A 54 -4.26 -11.22 -17.66
CA ALA A 54 -5.12 -12.02 -16.78
C ALA A 54 -6.15 -11.13 -16.06
N ASN A 55 -7.33 -10.92 -16.66
CA ASN A 55 -8.12 -9.73 -16.34
C ASN A 55 -9.64 -9.94 -16.27
N LYS A 56 -10.15 -10.81 -15.39
CA LYS A 56 -11.60 -10.80 -15.11
C LYS A 56 -11.97 -10.61 -13.65
N GLN A 57 -11.24 -11.21 -12.71
CA GLN A 57 -11.57 -11.09 -11.29
C GLN A 57 -10.30 -10.92 -10.45
N LYS A 58 -10.20 -9.76 -9.80
CA LYS A 58 -9.16 -9.40 -8.84
C LYS A 58 -9.87 -9.03 -7.54
N ALA A 59 -9.34 -9.45 -6.41
CA ALA A 59 -9.88 -9.10 -5.11
C ALA A 59 -8.75 -8.86 -4.10
N CYS A 60 -8.87 -7.78 -3.32
CA CYS A 60 -8.07 -7.57 -2.12
C CYS A 60 -8.72 -8.38 -0.99
N THR A 61 -8.17 -9.55 -0.66
CA THR A 61 -8.83 -10.54 0.21
C THR A 61 -8.42 -10.42 1.67
N ASN A 62 -7.25 -9.86 1.93
CA ASN A 62 -6.76 -9.66 3.29
C ASN A 62 -5.86 -8.44 3.35
N VAL A 63 -5.94 -7.69 4.44
CA VAL A 63 -5.01 -6.60 4.76
C VAL A 63 -4.45 -6.88 6.15
N ILE A 64 -3.17 -6.64 6.32
CA ILE A 64 -2.51 -6.60 7.62
C ILE A 64 -1.86 -5.23 7.72
N LEU A 65 -2.28 -4.45 8.72
CA LEU A 65 -1.62 -3.22 9.10
C LEU A 65 -0.67 -3.54 10.25
N SER A 66 0.56 -3.03 10.18
CA SER A 66 1.61 -3.30 11.17
C SER A 66 2.52 -2.10 11.35
N PRO A 67 3.12 -1.91 12.53
CA PRO A 67 4.10 -0.86 12.72
C PRO A 67 5.31 -1.15 11.84
N ARG A 68 5.81 -0.12 11.15
CA ARG A 68 7.09 -0.17 10.45
C ARG A 68 7.94 1.03 10.83
N GLN A 69 9.21 0.77 11.10
CA GLN A 69 10.15 1.82 11.46
C GLN A 69 10.60 2.58 10.22
N ILE A 70 10.55 3.92 10.28
CA ILE A 70 11.24 4.80 9.35
C ILE A 70 12.29 5.63 10.07
N LEU A 71 13.35 5.96 9.34
CA LEU A 71 14.36 6.90 9.80
C LEU A 71 13.92 8.33 9.45
N LEU A 72 13.59 9.14 10.46
CA LEU A 72 13.23 10.55 10.26
C LEU A 72 14.51 11.40 10.17
N ILE A 73 15.02 11.58 8.95
CA ILE A 73 16.27 12.32 8.71
C ILE A 73 16.06 13.85 8.71
N TRP A 74 14.83 14.35 8.59
CA TRP A 74 14.57 15.78 8.29
C TRP A 74 13.99 16.60 9.44
N GLU A 75 13.02 16.10 10.21
CA GLU A 75 12.33 16.91 11.23
C GLU A 75 13.08 17.08 12.55
N LYS A 76 14.15 16.32 12.77
CA LYS A 76 15.00 16.42 13.98
C LYS A 76 16.45 16.77 13.68
N ARG A 77 16.77 17.42 12.55
CA ARG A 77 18.15 17.94 12.32
C ARG A 77 18.62 18.98 13.34
N GLN A 78 17.74 19.43 14.24
CA GLN A 78 18.11 20.23 15.41
C GLN A 78 18.55 19.39 16.64
N SER A 79 18.35 18.08 16.63
CA SER A 79 18.80 17.15 17.66
C SER A 79 19.71 16.13 17.00
N GLY A 80 21.01 16.11 17.34
CA GLY A 80 22.03 15.24 16.72
C GLY A 80 21.85 13.73 16.94
N THR A 81 20.63 13.22 17.02
CA THR A 81 20.27 11.81 17.22
C THR A 81 19.32 11.33 16.12
N ASN A 82 19.67 10.21 15.51
CA ASN A 82 18.76 9.47 14.62
C ASN A 82 17.56 9.01 15.45
N THR A 83 16.37 9.50 15.14
CA THR A 83 15.14 9.05 15.79
C THR A 83 14.32 8.23 14.81
N THR A 84 13.93 7.04 15.24
CA THR A 84 13.01 6.16 14.50
C THR A 84 11.59 6.43 14.95
N SER A 85 10.65 6.58 14.02
CA SER A 85 9.21 6.54 14.31
C SER A 85 8.59 5.27 13.73
N ASN A 86 7.58 4.74 14.42
CA ASN A 86 6.74 3.68 13.87
C ASN A 86 5.60 4.33 13.10
N ILE A 87 5.51 4.02 11.81
CA ILE A 87 4.42 4.44 10.94
C ILE A 87 3.62 3.23 10.49
N VAL A 88 2.44 3.46 9.91
CA VAL A 88 1.60 2.38 9.41
C VAL A 88 2.19 1.79 8.12
N GLY A 89 2.53 0.51 8.18
CA GLY A 89 2.76 -0.33 7.01
C GLY A 89 1.53 -1.13 6.64
N GLY A 90 1.23 -1.20 5.34
CA GLY A 90 0.20 -2.08 4.79
C GLY A 90 0.79 -3.32 4.14
N ASN A 91 0.15 -4.46 4.33
CA ASN A 91 0.39 -5.69 3.58
C ASN A 91 -0.95 -6.26 3.10
N ALA A 92 -1.23 -6.15 1.81
CA ALA A 92 -2.44 -6.66 1.19
C ALA A 92 -2.18 -7.96 0.44
N THR A 93 -3.09 -8.92 0.59
CA THR A 93 -3.15 -10.12 -0.24
C THR A 93 -4.13 -9.90 -1.38
N ILE A 94 -3.65 -10.09 -2.61
CA ILE A 94 -4.43 -9.93 -3.83
C ILE A 94 -4.65 -11.31 -4.44
N GLN A 95 -5.92 -11.69 -4.54
CA GLN A 95 -6.36 -12.83 -5.32
C GLN A 95 -6.57 -12.40 -6.77
N ILE A 96 -5.99 -13.16 -7.70
CA ILE A 96 -6.20 -12.99 -9.14
C ILE A 96 -6.64 -14.33 -9.68
N ASN A 97 -7.85 -14.40 -10.22
CA ASN A 97 -8.34 -15.60 -10.87
C ASN A 97 -7.79 -15.61 -12.30
N SER A 98 -6.71 -16.36 -12.53
CA SER A 98 -6.19 -16.64 -13.87
C SER A 98 -6.74 -17.97 -14.39
N THR A 99 -6.98 -18.05 -15.70
CA THR A 99 -7.14 -19.33 -16.39
C THR A 99 -5.76 -19.95 -16.64
N THR A 100 -5.71 -21.25 -16.94
CA THR A 100 -4.46 -21.99 -17.20
C THR A 100 -3.65 -21.45 -18.38
N THR A 101 -4.25 -20.62 -19.25
CA THR A 101 -3.60 -19.98 -20.40
C THR A 101 -3.08 -18.57 -20.10
N ASP A 102 -3.47 -17.96 -18.98
CA ASP A 102 -3.14 -16.57 -18.60
C ASP A 102 -2.44 -16.52 -17.23
N ILE A 103 -1.41 -17.36 -17.03
CA ILE A 103 -0.64 -17.35 -15.79
C ILE A 103 0.10 -16.02 -15.67
N LEU A 104 -0.33 -15.17 -14.74
CA LEU A 104 0.34 -13.93 -14.42
C LEU A 104 1.50 -14.21 -13.45
N THR A 105 2.73 -13.95 -13.89
CA THR A 105 3.91 -14.12 -13.03
C THR A 105 3.98 -13.03 -11.96
N SER A 106 4.76 -13.29 -10.90
CA SER A 106 5.08 -12.28 -9.88
C SER A 106 5.63 -11.00 -10.52
N GLU A 107 6.59 -11.14 -11.42
CA GLU A 107 7.28 -10.00 -12.05
C GLU A 107 6.34 -9.16 -12.92
N GLN A 108 5.46 -9.82 -13.69
CA GLN A 108 4.44 -9.15 -14.48
C GLN A 108 3.46 -8.38 -13.59
N PHE A 109 3.01 -8.97 -12.49
CA PHE A 109 2.15 -8.31 -11.52
C PHE A 109 2.85 -7.09 -10.89
N SER A 110 4.08 -7.26 -10.39
CA SER A 110 4.83 -6.22 -9.72
C SER A 110 5.10 -5.04 -10.65
N SER A 111 5.60 -5.33 -11.86
CA SER A 111 5.88 -4.30 -12.86
C SER A 111 4.61 -3.55 -13.24
N ALA A 112 3.53 -4.25 -13.56
CA ALA A 112 2.29 -3.61 -13.98
C ALA A 112 1.67 -2.75 -12.87
N PHE A 113 1.68 -3.23 -11.62
CA PHE A 113 1.17 -2.47 -10.48
C PHE A 113 2.02 -1.24 -10.18
N ILE A 114 3.34 -1.41 -10.03
CA ILE A 114 4.26 -0.33 -9.66
C ILE A 114 4.29 0.74 -10.76
N THR A 115 4.34 0.34 -12.04
CA THR A 115 4.26 1.29 -13.15
C THR A 115 2.92 2.03 -13.12
N SER A 116 1.79 1.32 -13.02
CA SER A 116 0.48 1.97 -12.98
C SER A 116 0.32 2.91 -11.79
N TYR A 117 0.90 2.59 -10.64
CA TYR A 117 0.88 3.46 -9.47
C TYR A 117 1.68 4.73 -9.73
N ASN A 118 2.95 4.60 -10.16
CA ASN A 118 3.87 5.71 -10.37
C ASN A 118 3.47 6.65 -11.52
N THR A 119 2.78 6.15 -12.54
CA THR A 119 2.35 6.97 -13.69
C THR A 119 0.95 7.53 -13.57
N SER A 120 0.22 7.18 -12.50
CA SER A 120 -1.14 7.67 -12.28
C SER A 120 -1.14 8.99 -11.49
N ASN A 121 -2.15 9.83 -11.73
CA ASN A 121 -2.37 10.99 -10.89
C ASN A 121 -3.03 10.57 -9.57
N THR A 122 -2.27 10.67 -8.47
CA THR A 122 -2.71 10.32 -7.11
C THR A 122 -3.26 11.52 -6.33
N SER A 123 -3.41 12.70 -6.96
CA SER A 123 -3.82 13.95 -6.29
C SER A 123 -5.16 13.91 -5.57
N ASN A 124 -6.05 12.98 -5.97
CA ASN A 124 -7.40 12.83 -5.40
C ASN A 124 -7.51 11.62 -4.46
N ASP A 125 -6.42 10.88 -4.24
CA ASP A 125 -6.45 9.72 -3.36
C ASP A 125 -6.37 10.15 -1.90
N SER A 126 -7.15 9.49 -1.03
CA SER A 126 -7.19 9.81 0.41
C SER A 126 -5.95 9.33 1.19
N ILE A 127 -5.14 8.48 0.56
CA ILE A 127 -3.88 7.97 1.08
C ILE A 127 -2.89 7.81 -0.08
N LEU A 128 -1.61 7.75 0.25
CA LEU A 128 -0.52 7.45 -0.67
C LEU A 128 0.31 6.28 -0.15
N LEU A 129 0.88 5.53 -1.08
CA LEU A 129 1.77 4.40 -0.85
C LEU A 129 3.21 4.80 -1.18
N TYR A 130 4.13 4.48 -0.27
CA TYR A 130 5.58 4.66 -0.44
C TYR A 130 6.31 3.35 -0.20
N ASP A 131 7.52 3.22 -0.78
CA ASP A 131 8.34 2.01 -0.72
C ASP A 131 7.56 0.73 -1.09
N ILE A 132 6.90 0.80 -2.25
CA ILE A 132 6.01 -0.26 -2.72
C ILE A 132 6.83 -1.49 -3.12
N GLN A 133 6.50 -2.62 -2.52
CA GLN A 133 6.97 -3.94 -2.91
C GLN A 133 5.76 -4.79 -3.29
N ALA A 134 5.81 -5.43 -4.44
CA ALA A 134 4.74 -6.28 -4.94
C ALA A 134 5.30 -7.62 -5.43
N GLY A 135 4.51 -8.68 -5.40
CA GLY A 135 4.91 -9.98 -5.98
C GLY A 135 4.03 -11.18 -5.59
N SER A 136 4.56 -12.39 -5.76
CA SER A 136 4.02 -13.63 -5.20
C SER A 136 4.84 -14.08 -3.99
N LYS A 137 4.16 -14.63 -2.98
CA LYS A 137 4.84 -15.38 -1.91
C LYS A 137 5.17 -16.78 -2.41
#